data_AF-F0S0K3-F1
#
_entry.id   AF-F0S0K3-F1
#
_cell.length_a   1.000
_cell.length_b   1.000
_cell.length_c   1.000
_cell.angle_alpha   90.00
_cell.angle_beta   90.00
_cell.angle_gamma   90.00
#
_symmetry.space_group_name_H-M   'P 1'
#
loop_
_entity.id
_entity.type
_entity.pdbx_description
1 polymer ?
#
loop_
_entity_poly.entity_id
_entity_poly.type
_entity_poly.pdbx_seq_one_letter_code
_entity_poly.pdbx_strand_id
1 'polypeptide(L)'
;MKIAKTDLPSIYNLKPSEAFDLFKGKLFKVINQLPPNKVTNRAIKEIFKKEGKERLEFLEKKFKELDCSSLEARKVIYNSFHRVFQRLRWAEDAGREKEIELRVWATSSVDFLCEVVRVLGERE
;
A
#
# COMPACT_ATOMS: atom_id res chain seq x y z
N MET A 1 -25.29 17.25 -5.38
CA MET A 1 -23.99 16.64 -5.76
C MET A 1 -24.05 15.16 -5.40
N LYS A 2 -24.23 14.26 -6.38
CA LYS A 2 -24.28 12.82 -6.12
C LYS A 2 -22.87 12.37 -5.74
N ILE A 3 -22.67 11.96 -4.48
CA ILE A 3 -21.42 11.33 -4.05
C ILE A 3 -21.31 10.05 -4.87
N ALA A 4 -20.44 10.04 -5.88
CA ALA A 4 -20.15 8.83 -6.64
C ALA A 4 -19.57 7.81 -5.65
N LYS A 5 -20.36 6.80 -5.29
CA LYS A 5 -19.86 5.57 -4.67
C LYS A 5 -18.81 5.02 -5.62
N THR A 6 -17.55 5.27 -5.31
CA THR A 6 -16.42 4.88 -6.15
C THR A 6 -15.79 3.66 -5.53
N ASP A 7 -15.64 2.61 -6.35
CA ASP A 7 -15.09 1.28 -6.08
C ASP A 7 -13.74 1.30 -5.34
N LEU A 8 -13.76 1.63 -4.05
CA LEU A 8 -12.73 1.10 -3.16
C LEU A 8 -12.98 -0.40 -3.10
N PRO A 9 -11.93 -1.23 -3.15
CA PRO A 9 -12.07 -2.65 -2.85
C PRO A 9 -12.89 -2.79 -1.57
N SER A 10 -13.82 -3.74 -1.50
CA SER A 10 -14.48 -4.06 -0.23
C SER A 10 -13.49 -4.74 0.70
N ILE A 11 -12.52 -3.97 1.20
CA ILE A 11 -11.42 -4.42 2.06
C ILE A 11 -11.94 -4.95 3.40
N TYR A 12 -13.15 -4.57 3.80
CA TYR A 12 -13.79 -5.04 5.04
C TYR A 12 -14.07 -6.54 5.07
N ASN A 13 -14.13 -7.19 3.91
CA ASN A 13 -14.33 -8.64 3.81
C ASN A 13 -13.02 -9.41 3.62
N LEU A 14 -11.89 -8.72 3.48
CA LEU A 14 -10.59 -9.34 3.27
C LEU A 14 -9.93 -9.70 4.60
N LYS A 15 -9.14 -10.74 4.61
CA LYS A 15 -8.13 -10.95 5.64
C LYS A 15 -7.01 -9.90 5.50
N PRO A 16 -6.31 -9.56 6.58
CA PRO A 16 -5.11 -8.73 6.53
C PRO A 16 -4.11 -9.13 5.44
N SER A 17 -3.80 -10.42 5.29
CA SER A 17 -2.93 -10.94 4.22
C SER A 17 -3.48 -10.66 2.82
N GLU A 18 -4.77 -10.91 2.59
CA GLU A 18 -5.43 -10.67 1.30
C GLU A 18 -5.45 -9.18 0.94
N ALA A 19 -5.65 -8.29 1.93
CA ALA A 19 -5.55 -6.85 1.74
C ALA A 19 -4.12 -6.42 1.37
N PHE A 20 -3.12 -7.06 1.98
CA PHE A 20 -1.72 -6.84 1.64
C PHE A 20 -1.38 -7.34 0.23
N ASP A 21 -1.86 -8.51 -0.19
CA ASP A 21 -1.65 -9.02 -1.54
C ASP A 21 -2.22 -8.09 -2.59
N LEU A 22 -3.41 -7.54 -2.33
CA LEU A 22 -4.02 -6.53 -3.19
C LEU A 22 -3.15 -5.27 -3.27
N PHE A 23 -2.63 -4.79 -2.13
CA PHE A 23 -1.71 -3.67 -2.09
C PHE A 23 -0.43 -3.95 -2.91
N LYS A 24 0.20 -5.11 -2.70
CA LYS A 24 1.41 -5.54 -3.40
C LYS A 24 1.19 -5.58 -4.91
N GLY A 25 0.06 -6.10 -5.37
CA GLY A 25 -0.32 -6.10 -6.78
C GLY A 25 -0.46 -4.69 -7.36
N LYS A 26 -1.12 -3.77 -6.63
CA LYS A 26 -1.25 -2.36 -7.05
C LYS A 26 0.10 -1.64 -7.06
N LEU A 27 0.94 -1.89 -6.06
CA LEU A 27 2.28 -1.32 -5.94
C LEU A 27 3.14 -1.66 -7.15
N PHE A 28 3.22 -2.94 -7.53
CA PHE A 28 4.00 -3.35 -8.70
C PHE A 28 3.43 -2.78 -9.99
N LYS A 29 2.10 -2.71 -10.13
CA LYS A 29 1.47 -2.06 -11.29
C LYS A 29 1.92 -0.60 -11.41
N VAL A 30 1.88 0.16 -10.31
CA VAL A 30 2.30 1.57 -10.27
C VAL A 30 3.78 1.70 -10.63
N ILE A 31 4.65 0.91 -10.01
CA ILE A 31 6.10 0.95 -10.27
C ILE A 31 6.39 0.66 -11.75
N ASN A 32 5.74 -0.35 -12.33
CA ASN A 32 5.94 -0.74 -13.73
C ASN A 32 5.47 0.33 -14.72
N GLN A 33 4.44 1.11 -14.37
CA GLN A 33 3.93 2.21 -15.19
C GLN A 33 4.87 3.43 -15.22
N LEU A 34 5.80 3.58 -14.28
CA LEU A 34 6.71 4.74 -14.26
C LEU A 34 7.66 4.73 -15.48
N PRO A 35 7.77 5.85 -16.22
CA PRO A 35 8.66 5.95 -17.37
C PRO A 35 10.15 5.74 -16.99
N PRO A 36 10.89 4.81 -17.64
CA PRO A 36 12.28 4.50 -17.27
C PRO A 36 13.31 5.54 -17.73
N ASN A 37 12.91 6.48 -18.58
CA ASN A 37 13.78 7.54 -19.10
C ASN A 37 14.23 8.54 -18.02
N LYS A 38 13.42 8.73 -16.96
CA LYS A 38 13.74 9.63 -15.84
C LYS A 38 14.57 8.93 -14.76
N VAL A 39 15.64 9.60 -14.30
CA VAL A 39 16.57 9.08 -13.29
C VAL A 39 15.84 8.70 -12.00
N THR A 40 14.94 9.56 -11.51
CA THR A 40 14.16 9.33 -10.29
C THR A 40 13.26 8.09 -10.39
N ASN A 41 12.66 7.84 -11.54
CA ASN A 41 11.83 6.65 -11.76
C ASN A 41 12.68 5.37 -11.78
N ARG A 42 13.88 5.43 -12.38
CA ARG A 42 14.84 4.31 -12.31
C ARG A 42 15.25 4.02 -10.88
N ALA A 43 15.58 5.05 -10.10
CA ALA A 43 15.93 4.89 -8.69
C ALA A 43 14.80 4.20 -7.90
N ILE A 44 13.54 4.63 -8.07
CA ILE A 44 12.39 3.97 -7.44
C ILE A 44 12.29 2.50 -7.85
N LYS A 45 12.40 2.19 -9.15
CA LYS A 45 12.37 0.79 -9.63
C LYS A 45 13.48 -0.06 -8.99
N GLU A 46 14.70 0.48 -8.88
CA GLU A 46 15.83 -0.24 -8.28
C GLU A 46 15.68 -0.42 -6.76
N ILE A 47 15.19 0.60 -6.05
CA ILE A 47 14.83 0.49 -4.63
C ILE A 47 13.84 -0.67 -4.45
N PHE A 48 12.78 -0.71 -5.24
CA PHE A 48 11.77 -1.77 -5.11
C PHE A 48 12.22 -3.16 -5.59
N LYS A 49 13.26 -3.25 -6.41
CA LYS A 49 13.89 -4.53 -6.77
C LYS A 49 14.79 -5.08 -5.67
N LYS A 50 15.47 -4.21 -4.92
CA LYS A 50 16.43 -4.60 -3.87
C LYS A 50 15.78 -4.51 -2.48
N GLU A 51 15.77 -3.31 -1.91
CA GLU A 51 15.30 -3.05 -0.54
C GLU A 51 13.79 -3.26 -0.38
N GLY A 52 13.02 -2.94 -1.43
CA GLY A 52 11.58 -3.16 -1.42
C GLY A 52 11.21 -4.64 -1.34
N LYS A 53 12.06 -5.55 -1.82
CA LYS A 53 11.78 -7.00 -1.73
C LYS A 53 11.74 -7.45 -0.27
N GLU A 54 12.80 -7.18 0.48
CA GLU A 54 12.91 -7.58 1.89
C GLU A 54 11.80 -6.95 2.74
N ARG A 55 11.51 -5.67 2.52
CA ARG A 55 10.42 -4.97 3.22
C ARG A 55 9.05 -5.54 2.89
N LEU A 56 8.79 -5.88 1.61
CA LEU A 56 7.53 -6.48 1.21
C LEU A 56 7.39 -7.92 1.73
N GLU A 57 8.47 -8.71 1.76
CA GLU A 57 8.47 -10.06 2.36
C GLU A 57 8.23 -10.00 3.87
N PHE A 58 8.84 -9.03 4.57
CA PHE A 58 8.57 -8.78 5.98
C PHE A 58 7.10 -8.45 6.23
N LEU A 59 6.54 -7.50 5.45
CA LEU A 59 5.14 -7.11 5.57
C LEU A 59 4.20 -8.27 5.25
N GLU A 60 4.50 -9.07 4.23
CA GLU A 60 3.71 -10.26 3.84
C GLU A 60 3.61 -11.26 4.99
N LYS A 61 4.75 -11.60 5.60
CA LYS A 61 4.78 -12.47 6.78
C LYS A 61 3.95 -11.89 7.92
N LYS A 62 4.11 -10.60 8.20
CA LYS A 62 3.45 -9.94 9.32
C LYS A 62 1.95 -9.82 9.16
N PHE A 63 1.47 -9.46 7.97
CA PHE A 63 0.03 -9.42 7.72
C PHE A 63 -0.59 -10.82 7.73
N LYS A 64 0.16 -11.87 7.35
CA LYS A 64 -0.30 -13.26 7.50
C LYS A 64 -0.42 -13.68 8.97
N GLU A 65 0.51 -13.28 9.84
CA GLU A 65 0.39 -13.48 11.30
C GLU A 65 -0.86 -12.78 11.85
N LEU A 66 -1.15 -11.57 11.35
CA LEU A 66 -2.31 -10.77 11.77
C LEU A 66 -3.66 -11.29 11.25
N ASP A 67 -3.71 -12.32 10.41
CA ASP A 67 -4.99 -12.92 9.97
C ASP A 67 -5.82 -13.44 11.14
N CYS A 68 -5.16 -13.87 12.22
CA CYS A 68 -5.80 -14.37 13.43
C CYS A 68 -5.93 -13.32 14.55
N SER A 69 -5.59 -12.06 14.27
CA SER A 69 -5.62 -10.97 15.26
C SER A 69 -7.02 -10.63 15.76
N SER A 70 -7.07 -9.91 16.88
CA SER A 70 -8.30 -9.39 17.48
C SER A 70 -9.12 -8.52 16.52
N LEU A 71 -10.41 -8.36 16.80
CA LEU A 71 -11.30 -7.53 15.99
C LEU A 71 -10.86 -6.05 15.99
N GLU A 72 -10.29 -5.59 17.10
CA GLU A 72 -9.67 -4.27 17.25
C GLU A 72 -8.47 -4.09 16.33
N ALA A 73 -7.53 -5.04 16.33
CA ALA A 73 -6.36 -5.02 15.45
C ALA A 73 -6.79 -5.04 13.97
N ARG A 74 -7.76 -5.89 13.61
CA ARG A 74 -8.30 -5.94 12.25
C ARG A 74 -8.91 -4.60 11.82
N LYS A 75 -9.65 -3.90 12.69
CA LYS A 75 -10.18 -2.54 12.40
C LYS A 75 -9.06 -1.55 12.07
N VAL A 76 -7.96 -1.58 12.81
CA VAL A 76 -6.79 -0.73 12.53
C VAL A 76 -6.20 -1.06 11.16
N ILE A 77 -6.04 -2.34 10.85
CA ILE A 77 -5.54 -2.81 9.55
C ILE A 77 -6.45 -2.36 8.40
N TYR A 78 -7.77 -2.54 8.55
CA TYR A 78 -8.73 -2.11 7.53
C TYR A 78 -8.67 -0.61 7.27
N ASN A 79 -8.67 0.20 8.33
CA ASN A 79 -8.55 1.65 8.19
C ASN A 79 -7.23 2.05 7.54
N SER A 80 -6.15 1.31 7.83
CA SER A 80 -4.83 1.54 7.25
C SER A 80 -4.83 1.29 5.74
N PHE A 81 -5.32 0.14 5.29
CA PHE A 81 -5.44 -0.16 3.87
C PHE A 81 -6.43 0.75 3.14
N HIS A 82 -7.55 1.11 3.78
CA HIS A 82 -8.48 2.10 3.24
C HIS A 82 -7.78 3.41 2.93
N ARG A 83 -6.96 3.91 3.87
CA ARG A 83 -6.19 5.14 3.67
C ARG A 83 -5.15 5.00 2.55
N VAL A 84 -4.46 3.86 2.48
CA VAL A 84 -3.49 3.57 1.40
C VAL A 84 -4.16 3.60 0.04
N PHE A 85 -5.30 2.92 -0.13
CA PHE A 85 -6.01 2.88 -1.41
C PHE A 85 -6.70 4.21 -1.76
N GLN A 86 -7.18 4.95 -0.76
CA GLN A 86 -7.70 6.29 -0.98
C GLN A 86 -6.62 7.22 -1.55
N ARG A 87 -5.41 7.19 -0.98
CA ARG A 87 -4.26 7.96 -1.47
C ARG A 87 -3.82 7.53 -2.87
N LEU A 88 -3.91 6.24 -3.19
CA LEU A 88 -3.63 5.77 -4.55
C LEU A 88 -4.56 6.45 -5.56
N ARG A 89 -5.86 6.52 -5.27
CA ARG A 89 -6.82 7.17 -6.16
C ARG A 89 -6.49 8.65 -6.36
N TRP A 90 -6.17 9.36 -5.28
CA TRP A 90 -5.74 10.75 -5.38
C TRP A 90 -4.50 10.92 -6.25
N ALA A 91 -3.52 10.03 -6.11
CA ALA A 91 -2.34 10.01 -6.96
C ALA A 91 -2.67 9.71 -8.42
N GLU A 92 -3.59 8.77 -8.68
CA GLU A 92 -4.06 8.44 -10.03
C GLU A 92 -4.80 9.60 -10.71
N ASP A 93 -5.47 10.45 -9.92
CA ASP A 93 -6.28 11.60 -10.35
C ASP A 93 -5.49 12.94 -10.39
N ALA A 94 -4.20 12.95 -9.99
CA ALA A 94 -3.40 14.17 -9.85
C ALA A 94 -2.98 14.86 -11.17
N GLY A 95 -3.58 14.50 -12.30
CA GLY A 95 -3.36 15.14 -13.60
C GLY A 95 -1.88 15.23 -13.98
N ARG A 96 -1.34 16.46 -14.07
CA ARG A 96 0.07 16.73 -14.44
C ARG A 96 1.09 16.22 -13.40
N GLU A 97 0.68 16.08 -12.15
CA GLU A 97 1.54 15.64 -11.05
C GLU A 97 1.44 14.13 -10.78
N LYS A 98 0.60 13.41 -11.52
CA LYS A 98 0.35 11.97 -11.37
C LYS A 98 1.61 11.13 -11.19
N GLU A 99 2.64 11.38 -12.00
CA GLU A 99 3.89 10.62 -11.88
C GLU A 99 4.57 10.84 -10.52
N ILE A 100 4.61 12.08 -10.03
CA ILE A 100 5.22 12.43 -8.75
C ILE A 100 4.42 11.79 -7.63
N GLU A 101 3.10 11.96 -7.64
CA GLU A 101 2.20 11.44 -6.63
C GLU A 101 2.22 9.90 -6.56
N LEU A 102 2.32 9.22 -7.70
CA LEU A 102 2.43 7.76 -7.74
C LEU A 102 3.74 7.26 -7.10
N ARG A 103 4.85 7.99 -7.26
CA ARG A 103 6.11 7.66 -6.57
C ARG A 103 5.99 7.85 -5.07
N VAL A 104 5.43 9.00 -4.65
CA VAL A 104 5.22 9.32 -3.24
C VAL A 104 4.29 8.30 -2.60
N TRP A 105 3.21 7.93 -3.27
CA TRP A 105 2.30 6.88 -2.81
C TRP A 105 3.03 5.55 -2.63
N ALA A 106 3.84 5.13 -3.60
CA ALA A 106 4.55 3.85 -3.54
C ALA A 106 5.48 3.76 -2.32
N THR A 107 6.32 4.77 -2.09
CA THR A 107 7.27 4.78 -0.96
C THR A 107 6.56 4.96 0.37
N SER A 108 5.72 6.00 0.50
CA SER A 108 5.06 6.33 1.76
C SER A 108 4.06 5.28 2.23
N SER A 109 3.46 4.51 1.31
CA SER A 109 2.54 3.44 1.69
C SER A 109 3.28 2.26 2.32
N VAL A 110 4.46 1.90 1.81
CA VAL A 110 5.27 0.84 2.43
C VAL A 110 5.77 1.28 3.81
N ASP A 111 6.29 2.50 3.94
CA ASP A 111 6.69 3.07 5.23
C ASP A 111 5.55 3.06 6.24
N PHE A 112 4.37 3.51 5.82
CA PHE A 112 3.18 3.53 6.65
C PHE A 112 2.75 2.12 7.10
N LEU A 113 2.75 1.14 6.20
CA LEU A 113 2.37 -0.24 6.57
C LEU A 113 3.40 -0.90 7.49
N CYS A 114 4.70 -0.59 7.34
CA CYS A 114 5.73 -1.02 8.30
C CYS A 114 5.44 -0.49 9.70
N GLU A 115 5.07 0.78 9.80
CA GLU A 115 4.74 1.41 11.08
C GLU A 115 3.45 0.83 11.69
N VAL A 116 2.42 0.56 10.88
CA VAL A 116 1.18 -0.09 11.34
C VAL A 116 1.48 -1.46 11.95
N VAL A 117 2.28 -2.27 11.26
CA VAL A 117 2.68 -3.60 11.76
C VAL A 117 3.50 -3.48 13.05
N ARG A 118 4.42 -2.53 13.14
CA ARG A 118 5.22 -2.29 14.34
C ARG A 118 4.33 -1.96 15.54
N VAL A 119 3.42 -1.00 15.38
CA VAL A 119 2.52 -0.55 16.45
C VAL A 119 1.55 -1.65 16.88
N LEU A 120 1.09 -2.50 15.96
CA LEU A 120 0.24 -3.64 16.30
C LEU A 120 1.03 -4.74 17.02
N GLY A 121 2.27 -5.02 16.59
CA GLY A 121 3.14 -6.00 17.24
C GLY A 121 3.65 -5.59 18.62
N GLU A 122 3.62 -4.29 18.97
CA GLU A 122 3.90 -3.80 20.33
C GLU A 122 2.68 -3.90 21.28
N ARG A 123 1.49 -4.15 20.73
CA ARG A 123 0.21 -4.19 21.48
C ARG A 123 -0.33 -5.60 21.70
N GLU A 124 0.16 -6.58 20.96
CA GLU A 124 -0.13 -8.02 21.11
C GLU A 124 0.99 -8.72 21.88
#